data_AF-A0A1G9GIT2-F1
#
_entry.id   AF-A0A1G9GIT2-F1
#
_cell.length_a   1.000
_cell.length_b   1.000
_cell.length_c   1.000
_cell.angle_alpha   90.00
_cell.angle_beta   90.00
_cell.angle_gamma   90.00
#
_symmetry.space_group_name_H-M   'P 1'
#
loop_
_entity.id
_entity.type
_entity.pdbx_description
1 polymer ?
#
loop_
_entity_poly.entity_id
_entity_poly.type
_entity_poly.pdbx_seq_one_letter_code
_entity_poly.pdbx_strand_id
1 'polypeptide(L)'
;MSYEDRPRSPDEYFTLLKSIRGQMIEQVFYRDLCYDDEDSKTVFWDHGLLHQPTMGVEFNVNGRSFSFIWGQSGSDFGLQYFAGELTETVRNTPQCWEVTDHQAWQPFTSQPIQDFALWIDTHTNLVTAIELTTHEEQTVWIVNADTDTEHRLLVGTDDLVVIFAEEVVTATFDSSLIRQVPNREDANRS
;
A
#
# COMPACT_ATOMS: atom_id res chain seq x y z
N MET A 1 -15.92 -9.56 11.69
CA MET A 1 -14.95 -9.79 10.61
C MET A 1 -14.59 -11.26 10.63
N SER A 2 -15.03 -12.09 9.68
CA SER A 2 -14.46 -13.45 9.54
C SER A 2 -13.31 -13.34 8.56
N TYR A 3 -12.12 -13.05 9.10
CA TYR A 3 -10.85 -13.01 8.39
C TYR A 3 -10.40 -14.47 8.17
N GLU A 4 -10.83 -15.09 7.07
CA GLU A 4 -10.38 -16.42 6.66
C GLU A 4 -9.67 -16.41 5.30
N ASP A 5 -9.05 -15.30 4.92
CA ASP A 5 -8.04 -15.32 3.87
C ASP A 5 -6.66 -15.28 4.52
N ARG A 6 -5.97 -16.42 4.44
CA ARG A 6 -4.56 -16.54 4.80
C ARG A 6 -3.79 -15.40 4.10
N PRO A 7 -2.81 -14.74 4.76
CA PRO A 7 -1.93 -13.82 4.08
C PRO A 7 -1.42 -14.48 2.80
N ARG A 8 -1.60 -13.81 1.66
CA ARG A 8 -1.14 -14.35 0.38
C ARG A 8 0.37 -14.53 0.45
N SER A 9 0.84 -15.57 -0.23
CA SER A 9 2.27 -15.75 -0.42
C SER A 9 2.85 -14.59 -1.24
N PRO A 10 4.15 -14.26 -1.07
CA PRO A 10 4.83 -13.27 -1.90
C PRO A 10 4.64 -13.50 -3.41
N ASP A 11 4.61 -14.76 -3.85
CA ASP A 11 4.43 -15.12 -5.26
C ASP A 11 3.04 -14.74 -5.80
N GLU A 12 2.00 -14.83 -4.98
CA GLU A 12 0.64 -14.40 -5.34
C GLU A 12 0.56 -12.88 -5.47
N TYR A 13 1.21 -12.12 -4.58
CA TYR A 13 1.31 -10.68 -4.74
C TYR A 13 2.10 -10.28 -5.99
N PHE A 14 3.23 -10.92 -6.26
CA PHE A 14 3.96 -10.65 -7.50
C PHE A 14 3.14 -10.97 -8.73
N THR A 15 2.33 -12.03 -8.72
CA THR A 15 1.43 -12.36 -9.84
C THR A 15 0.42 -11.24 -10.09
N LEU A 16 -0.15 -10.66 -9.04
CA LEU A 16 -1.08 -9.55 -9.16
C LEU A 16 -0.38 -8.24 -9.56
N LEU A 17 0.80 -7.94 -8.99
CA LEU A 17 1.58 -6.75 -9.35
C LEU A 17 2.09 -6.82 -10.81
N LYS A 18 2.40 -8.01 -11.32
CA LYS A 18 2.71 -8.20 -12.74
C LYS A 18 1.55 -7.76 -13.65
N SER A 19 0.30 -7.88 -13.20
CA SER A 19 -0.86 -7.49 -14.01
C SER A 19 -1.03 -5.97 -14.20
N ILE A 20 -0.41 -5.16 -13.33
CA ILE A 20 -0.40 -3.69 -13.44
C ILE A 20 0.88 -3.14 -14.07
N ARG A 21 1.87 -4.00 -14.36
CA ARG A 21 3.11 -3.59 -15.03
C ARG A 21 2.82 -3.02 -16.41
N GLY A 22 3.47 -1.90 -16.74
CA GLY A 22 3.31 -1.18 -17.99
C GLY A 22 1.97 -0.46 -18.11
N GLN A 23 1.14 -0.45 -17.06
CA GLN A 23 -0.11 0.30 -17.00
C GLN A 23 0.08 1.57 -16.18
N MET A 24 -0.71 2.59 -16.48
CA MET A 24 -0.79 3.82 -15.67
C MET A 24 -1.87 3.67 -14.59
N ILE A 25 -1.64 4.31 -13.44
CA ILE A 25 -2.69 4.45 -12.43
C ILE A 25 -3.64 5.55 -12.88
N GLU A 26 -4.88 5.19 -13.18
CA GLU A 26 -5.90 6.10 -13.68
C GLU A 26 -6.54 6.91 -12.55
N GLN A 27 -6.77 6.27 -11.41
CA GLN A 27 -7.33 6.92 -10.21
C GLN A 27 -6.70 6.35 -8.94
N VAL A 28 -6.61 7.19 -7.92
CA VAL A 28 -6.16 6.81 -6.57
C VAL A 28 -7.18 7.27 -5.55
N PHE A 29 -7.59 6.33 -4.70
CA PHE A 29 -8.50 6.59 -3.60
C PHE A 29 -7.85 6.21 -2.27
N TYR A 30 -8.00 7.09 -1.28
CA TYR A 30 -7.76 6.77 0.11
C TYR A 30 -9.06 6.37 0.78
N ARG A 31 -8.98 5.28 1.56
CA ARG A 31 -10.07 4.74 2.35
C ARG A 31 -9.66 4.85 3.80
N ASP A 32 -10.54 5.42 4.60
CA ASP A 32 -10.24 5.81 5.97
C ASP A 32 -11.32 5.29 6.94
N LEU A 33 -10.95 5.04 8.18
CA LEU A 33 -11.84 4.50 9.20
C LEU A 33 -12.79 5.60 9.70
N CYS A 34 -14.09 5.45 9.38
CA CYS A 34 -15.12 6.18 10.11
C CYS A 34 -15.29 5.55 11.50
N TYR A 35 -14.70 6.18 12.53
CA TYR A 35 -15.06 5.86 13.91
C TYR A 35 -16.43 6.49 14.21
N ASP A 36 -17.45 5.65 14.47
CA ASP A 36 -18.86 6.06 14.61
C ASP A 36 -19.15 6.96 15.83
N ASP A 37 -18.22 7.11 16.78
CA ASP A 37 -18.44 7.89 18.00
C ASP A 37 -17.14 8.60 18.43
N GLU A 38 -16.87 9.80 17.90
CA GLU A 38 -16.24 10.93 18.61
C GLU A 38 -16.01 12.10 17.62
N ASP A 39 -16.88 13.10 17.69
CA ASP A 39 -16.65 14.50 17.31
C ASP A 39 -15.74 14.75 16.09
N SER A 40 -16.28 14.71 14.87
CA SER A 40 -15.90 15.61 13.77
C SER A 40 -14.40 15.87 13.54
N LYS A 41 -13.51 14.91 13.85
CA LYS A 41 -12.08 15.08 13.60
C LYS A 41 -11.92 14.95 12.10
N THR A 42 -11.64 16.07 11.43
CA THR A 42 -11.16 16.03 10.06
C THR A 42 -9.97 15.10 10.03
N VAL A 43 -10.11 13.93 9.41
CA VAL A 43 -8.97 13.03 9.30
C VAL A 43 -7.97 13.69 8.37
N PHE A 44 -6.82 14.00 8.92
CA PHE A 44 -5.74 14.66 8.23
C PHE A 44 -4.79 13.59 7.75
N TRP A 45 -4.86 13.26 6.47
CA TRP A 45 -4.06 12.21 5.86
C TRP A 45 -2.80 12.75 5.16
N ASP A 46 -2.66 14.06 4.92
CA ASP A 46 -1.55 14.63 4.14
C ASP A 46 -0.44 15.17 5.05
N HIS A 47 0.70 14.47 5.16
CA HIS A 47 1.86 14.92 5.93
C HIS A 47 3.04 15.28 5.02
N GLY A 48 2.77 15.72 3.78
CA GLY A 48 3.77 16.14 2.80
C GLY A 48 4.45 14.97 2.09
N LEU A 49 5.56 14.47 2.65
CA LEU A 49 6.33 13.37 2.03
C LEU A 49 5.73 11.98 2.31
N LEU A 50 4.76 11.92 3.21
CA LEU A 50 4.00 10.73 3.55
C LEU A 50 2.52 11.10 3.70
N HIS A 51 1.64 10.18 3.35
CA HIS A 51 0.21 10.28 3.64
C HIS A 51 -0.24 9.09 4.50
N GLN A 52 -1.23 9.31 5.36
CA GLN A 52 -1.75 8.29 6.28
C GLN A 52 -3.25 8.07 6.05
N PRO A 53 -3.64 7.23 5.07
CA PRO A 53 -5.03 6.87 4.84
C PRO A 53 -5.60 5.90 5.89
N THR A 54 -4.75 5.31 6.75
CA THR A 54 -5.15 4.45 7.90
C THR A 54 -5.76 3.11 7.46
N MET A 55 -6.89 3.09 6.74
CA MET A 55 -7.57 1.83 6.37
C MET A 55 -7.04 1.22 5.08
N GLY A 56 -6.87 2.03 4.03
CA GLY A 56 -6.58 1.47 2.71
C GLY A 56 -6.26 2.47 1.61
N VAL A 57 -5.62 1.94 0.57
CA VAL A 57 -5.38 2.64 -0.70
C VAL A 57 -6.00 1.80 -1.81
N GLU A 58 -6.66 2.43 -2.76
CA GLU A 58 -7.24 1.76 -3.92
C GLU A 58 -6.79 2.46 -5.19
N PHE A 59 -6.33 1.67 -6.16
CA PHE A 59 -5.96 2.14 -7.48
C PHE A 59 -6.98 1.65 -8.50
N ASN A 60 -7.32 2.51 -9.45
CA ASN A 60 -7.90 2.08 -10.72
C ASN A 60 -6.80 2.01 -11.78
N VAL A 61 -6.67 0.86 -12.44
CA VAL A 61 -5.69 0.61 -13.49
C VAL A 61 -6.38 -0.13 -14.63
N ASN A 62 -6.47 0.50 -15.81
CA ASN A 62 -7.15 -0.07 -16.98
C ASN A 62 -8.58 -0.52 -16.67
N GLY A 63 -9.34 0.33 -15.97
CA GLY A 63 -10.71 0.07 -15.54
C GLY A 63 -10.87 -1.04 -14.48
N ARG A 64 -9.80 -1.48 -13.81
CA ARG A 64 -9.83 -2.49 -12.74
C ARG A 64 -9.34 -1.91 -11.42
N SER A 65 -10.01 -2.27 -10.34
CA SER A 65 -9.64 -1.84 -8.99
C SER A 65 -8.63 -2.78 -8.34
N PHE A 66 -7.68 -2.20 -7.64
CA PHE A 66 -6.61 -2.87 -6.92
C PHE A 66 -6.47 -2.22 -5.54
N SER A 67 -6.69 -2.99 -4.49
CA SER A 67 -6.79 -2.50 -3.12
C SER A 67 -5.66 -2.99 -2.25
N PHE A 68 -5.18 -2.09 -1.40
CA PHE A 68 -4.14 -2.30 -0.40
C PHE A 68 -4.75 -1.98 0.97
N ILE A 69 -4.71 -2.94 1.89
CA ILE A 69 -5.17 -2.80 3.27
C ILE A 69 -4.12 -3.37 4.21
N TRP A 70 -4.13 -2.99 5.48
CA TRP A 70 -3.49 -3.81 6.49
C TRP A 70 -4.38 -5.01 6.82
N GLY A 71 -3.78 -6.11 7.28
CA GLY A 71 -4.49 -7.27 7.78
C GLY A 71 -3.70 -7.97 8.87
N GLN A 72 -4.40 -8.80 9.63
CA GLN A 72 -3.85 -9.41 10.84
C GLN A 72 -3.63 -10.93 10.66
N SER A 73 -2.48 -11.42 11.11
CA SER A 73 -2.18 -12.86 11.23
C SER A 73 -1.68 -13.15 12.64
N GLY A 74 -2.52 -13.78 13.47
CA GLY A 74 -2.19 -13.97 14.89
C GLY A 74 -2.11 -12.63 15.62
N SER A 75 -0.96 -12.32 16.20
CA SER A 75 -0.67 -11.03 16.85
C SER A 75 -0.06 -9.99 15.91
N ASP A 76 0.30 -10.39 14.69
CA ASP A 76 1.13 -9.58 13.81
C ASP A 76 0.28 -8.98 12.70
N PHE A 77 0.67 -7.79 12.24
CA PHE A 77 0.03 -7.12 11.12
C PHE A 77 0.94 -7.12 9.89
N GLY A 78 0.31 -7.08 8.72
CA GLY A 78 1.00 -6.97 7.45
C GLY A 78 0.10 -6.39 6.37
N LEU A 79 0.71 -6.02 5.27
CA LEU A 79 0.04 -5.52 4.08
C LEU A 79 -0.67 -6.65 3.33
N GLN A 80 -1.93 -6.40 2.99
CA GLN A 80 -2.74 -7.20 2.09
C GLN A 80 -2.99 -6.46 0.79
N TYR A 81 -2.86 -7.18 -0.32
CA TYR A 81 -3.05 -6.65 -1.67
C TYR A 81 -3.94 -7.57 -2.49
N PHE A 82 -4.99 -7.02 -3.09
CA PHE A 82 -5.94 -7.77 -3.91
C PHE A 82 -6.55 -6.97 -5.07
N ALA A 83 -7.00 -7.69 -6.09
CA ALA A 83 -7.84 -7.13 -7.15
C ALA A 83 -9.30 -7.11 -6.66
N GLY A 84 -9.98 -5.99 -6.87
CA GLY A 84 -11.31 -5.71 -6.33
C GLY A 84 -11.36 -4.38 -5.59
N GLU A 85 -12.57 -3.87 -5.39
CA GLU A 85 -12.79 -2.66 -4.61
C GLU A 85 -12.74 -3.00 -3.13
N LEU A 86 -12.19 -2.08 -2.33
CA LEU A 86 -12.09 -2.25 -0.89
C LEU A 86 -13.49 -2.36 -0.26
N THR A 87 -14.47 -1.63 -0.79
CA THR A 87 -15.87 -1.66 -0.32
C THR A 87 -16.55 -3.02 -0.48
N GLU A 88 -16.01 -3.94 -1.27
CA GLU A 88 -16.52 -5.30 -1.38
C GLU A 88 -16.10 -6.18 -0.20
N THR A 89 -15.05 -5.81 0.53
CA THR A 89 -14.45 -6.62 1.61
C THR A 89 -14.75 -6.06 3.01
N VAL A 90 -14.93 -4.75 3.15
CA VAL A 90 -15.24 -4.11 4.45
C VAL A 90 -16.74 -3.89 4.64
N ARG A 91 -17.23 -4.15 5.86
CA ARG A 91 -18.66 -4.06 6.19
C ARG A 91 -19.18 -2.63 6.37
N ASN A 92 -18.31 -1.71 6.77
CA ASN A 92 -18.64 -0.29 6.92
C ASN A 92 -18.17 0.45 5.68
N THR A 93 -18.89 1.48 5.25
CA THR A 93 -18.45 2.34 4.15
C THR A 93 -17.36 3.28 4.68
N PRO A 94 -16.07 3.05 4.35
CA PRO A 94 -15.02 3.96 4.78
C PRO A 94 -15.22 5.33 4.16
N GLN A 95 -14.72 6.36 4.82
CA GLN A 95 -14.60 7.65 4.17
C GLN A 95 -13.66 7.51 2.96
N CYS A 96 -14.06 8.10 1.83
CA CYS A 96 -13.33 8.00 0.58
C CYS A 96 -12.80 9.39 0.18
N TRP A 97 -11.53 9.44 -0.18
CA TRP A 97 -10.88 10.62 -0.74
C TRP A 97 -10.28 10.25 -2.09
N GLU A 98 -10.77 10.87 -3.17
CA GLU A 98 -10.09 10.79 -4.46
C GLU A 98 -8.87 11.72 -4.43
N VAL A 99 -7.67 11.14 -4.52
CA VAL A 99 -6.39 11.86 -4.37
C VAL A 99 -5.55 11.79 -5.65
N THR A 100 -6.14 11.34 -6.76
CA THR A 100 -5.50 11.23 -8.08
C THR A 100 -4.76 12.51 -8.49
N ASP A 101 -5.38 13.66 -8.27
CA ASP A 101 -4.83 14.96 -8.68
C ASP A 101 -3.83 15.56 -7.67
N HIS A 102 -3.60 14.90 -6.53
CA HIS A 102 -2.68 15.39 -5.52
C HIS A 102 -1.25 15.48 -6.07
N GLN A 103 -0.52 16.54 -5.72
CA GLN A 103 0.82 16.82 -6.26
C GLN A 103 1.79 15.65 -6.05
N ALA A 104 1.72 14.96 -4.92
CA ALA A 104 2.55 13.79 -4.63
C ALA A 104 2.26 12.58 -5.54
N TRP A 105 1.02 12.44 -6.02
CA TRP A 105 0.59 11.33 -6.89
C TRP A 105 0.86 11.58 -8.38
N GLN A 106 0.95 12.84 -8.80
CA GLN A 106 1.14 13.23 -10.21
C GLN A 106 2.25 12.44 -10.95
N PRO A 107 3.45 12.21 -10.37
CA PRO A 107 4.49 11.44 -11.06
C PRO A 107 4.08 9.98 -11.35
N PHE A 108 3.19 9.41 -10.53
CA PHE A 108 2.77 8.01 -10.57
C PHE A 108 1.51 7.78 -11.40
N THR A 109 0.62 8.78 -11.46
CA THR A 109 -0.59 8.73 -12.30
C THR A 109 -0.31 9.13 -13.75
N SER A 110 0.80 9.85 -14.00
CA SER A 110 1.20 10.30 -15.34
C SER A 110 2.09 9.31 -16.09
N GLN A 111 2.51 8.20 -15.47
CA GLN A 111 3.49 7.29 -16.03
C GLN A 111 3.13 5.82 -15.80
N PRO A 112 3.51 4.92 -16.72
CA PRO A 112 3.37 3.50 -16.50
C PRO A 112 4.23 3.00 -15.32
N ILE A 113 3.69 2.06 -14.55
CA ILE A 113 4.45 1.31 -13.55
C ILE A 113 5.46 0.42 -14.27
N GLN A 114 6.74 0.63 -14.00
CA GLN A 114 7.83 -0.10 -14.62
C GLN A 114 8.23 -1.31 -13.78
N ASP A 115 8.47 -1.09 -12.49
CA ASP A 115 8.98 -2.09 -11.57
C ASP A 115 8.24 -2.06 -10.23
N PHE A 116 8.44 -3.12 -9.45
CA PHE A 116 7.88 -3.25 -8.11
C PHE A 116 8.71 -4.22 -7.25
N ALA A 117 8.65 -4.02 -5.94
CA ALA A 117 9.26 -4.89 -4.95
C ALA A 117 8.32 -5.10 -3.75
N LEU A 118 8.48 -6.22 -3.07
CA LEU A 118 7.85 -6.49 -1.78
C LEU A 118 8.91 -6.30 -0.70
N TRP A 119 8.52 -5.71 0.42
CA TRP A 119 9.33 -5.66 1.63
C TRP A 119 8.70 -6.58 2.66
N ILE A 120 9.48 -7.54 3.14
CA ILE A 120 9.00 -8.63 4.00
C ILE A 120 9.71 -8.55 5.34
N ASP A 121 8.93 -8.59 6.42
CA ASP A 121 9.45 -8.72 7.77
C ASP A 121 10.02 -10.14 7.98
N THR A 122 11.27 -10.23 8.40
CA THR A 122 11.99 -11.50 8.59
C THR A 122 11.56 -12.29 9.82
N HIS A 123 10.92 -11.65 10.79
CA HIS A 123 10.40 -12.28 12.00
C HIS A 123 9.03 -12.88 11.77
N THR A 124 8.15 -12.15 11.08
CA THR A 124 6.75 -12.56 10.86
C THR A 124 6.53 -13.22 9.50
N ASN A 125 7.46 -13.02 8.56
CA ASN A 125 7.35 -13.41 7.15
C ASN A 125 6.10 -12.83 6.45
N LEU A 126 5.59 -11.71 6.98
CA LEU A 126 4.52 -10.93 6.37
C LEU A 126 5.11 -9.88 5.45
N VAL A 127 4.38 -9.58 4.38
CA VAL A 127 4.71 -8.43 3.52
C VAL A 127 4.25 -7.19 4.25
N THR A 128 5.14 -6.21 4.32
CA THR A 128 4.92 -5.02 5.14
C THR A 128 4.94 -3.76 4.29
N ALA A 129 5.62 -3.78 3.14
CA ALA A 129 5.46 -2.75 2.14
C ALA A 129 5.43 -3.30 0.72
N ILE A 130 4.74 -2.58 -0.15
CA ILE A 130 4.84 -2.70 -1.61
C ILE A 130 5.48 -1.43 -2.13
N GLU A 131 6.56 -1.60 -2.88
CA GLU A 131 7.26 -0.54 -3.61
C GLU A 131 6.84 -0.59 -5.07
N LEU A 132 6.45 0.56 -5.64
CA LEU A 132 6.12 0.72 -7.05
C LEU A 132 7.01 1.80 -7.66
N THR A 133 7.63 1.49 -8.79
CA THR A 133 8.54 2.41 -9.49
C THR A 133 8.03 2.69 -10.90
N THR A 134 7.99 3.96 -11.30
CA THR A 134 7.58 4.39 -12.63
C THR A 134 8.73 4.28 -13.64
N HIS A 135 8.44 4.49 -14.93
CA HIS A 135 9.45 4.49 -15.98
C HIS A 135 10.52 5.59 -15.83
N GLU A 136 10.21 6.72 -15.18
CA GLU A 136 11.20 7.76 -14.84
C GLU A 136 11.80 7.58 -13.43
N GLU A 137 11.80 6.35 -12.92
CA GLU A 137 12.44 5.96 -11.66
C GLU A 137 11.85 6.66 -10.41
N GLN A 138 10.64 7.22 -10.50
CA GLN A 138 9.91 7.72 -9.33
C GLN A 138 9.35 6.55 -8.56
N THR A 139 9.50 6.56 -7.23
CA THR A 139 9.10 5.43 -6.38
C THR A 139 8.13 5.84 -5.28
N VAL A 140 7.09 5.04 -5.09
CA VAL A 140 6.10 5.17 -4.01
C VAL A 140 6.04 3.87 -3.24
N TRP A 141 5.92 3.97 -1.92
CA TRP A 141 5.77 2.82 -1.03
C TRP A 141 4.42 2.86 -0.35
N ILE A 142 3.71 1.74 -0.35
CA ILE A 142 2.52 1.52 0.44
C ILE A 142 2.93 0.62 1.59
N VAL A 143 2.86 1.12 2.81
CA VAL A 143 3.51 0.53 3.98
C VAL A 143 2.48 0.33 5.08
N ASN A 144 2.41 -0.88 5.60
CA ASN A 144 1.71 -1.17 6.84
C ASN A 144 2.49 -0.55 8.01
N ALA A 145 2.08 0.64 8.42
CA ALA A 145 2.74 1.46 9.42
C ALA A 145 1.80 2.54 9.97
N ASP A 146 2.17 3.09 11.13
CA ASP A 146 1.57 4.26 11.77
C ASP A 146 2.68 5.27 12.13
N THR A 147 2.33 6.52 12.40
CA THR A 147 3.24 7.51 12.98
C THR A 147 3.07 7.61 14.49
N ASP A 148 4.15 7.47 15.24
CA ASP A 148 4.12 7.64 16.69
C ASP A 148 3.96 9.13 17.09
N THR A 149 3.88 9.39 18.41
CA THR A 149 3.76 10.74 18.95
C THR A 149 4.97 11.65 18.66
N GLU A 150 6.10 11.08 18.23
CA GLU A 150 7.30 11.80 17.82
C GLU A 150 7.44 11.85 16.28
N HIS A 151 6.39 11.48 15.54
CA HIS A 151 6.33 11.41 14.08
C HIS A 151 7.32 10.41 13.47
N ARG A 152 7.68 9.37 14.20
CA ARG A 152 8.46 8.24 13.68
C ARG A 152 7.50 7.21 13.10
N LEU A 153 7.86 6.63 11.97
CA LEU A 153 7.09 5.53 11.40
C LEU A 153 7.35 4.23 12.17
N LEU A 154 6.27 3.65 12.69
CA LEU A 154 6.23 2.34 13.31
C LEU A 154 5.66 1.36 12.30
N VAL A 155 6.49 0.41 11.88
CA VAL A 155 6.14 -0.59 10.86
C VAL A 155 5.47 -1.81 11.52
N GLY A 156 4.49 -2.41 10.84
CA GLY A 156 3.80 -3.62 11.33
C GLY A 156 2.63 -3.33 12.28
N THR A 157 1.96 -2.18 12.12
CA THR A 157 0.81 -1.74 12.93
C THR A 157 -0.52 -2.09 12.27
N ASP A 158 -1.65 -1.69 12.84
CA ASP A 158 -2.97 -1.81 12.23
C ASP A 158 -3.34 -0.59 11.36
N ASP A 159 -2.35 0.03 10.72
CA ASP A 159 -2.54 1.20 9.85
C ASP A 159 -1.79 1.09 8.52
N LEU A 160 -2.11 2.02 7.60
CA LEU A 160 -1.44 2.21 6.34
C LEU A 160 -0.92 3.63 6.16
N VAL A 161 0.29 3.70 5.63
CA VAL A 161 0.97 4.92 5.19
C VAL A 161 1.41 4.76 3.73
N VAL A 162 1.33 5.84 2.96
CA VAL A 162 1.92 5.98 1.62
C VAL A 162 3.11 6.92 1.72
N ILE A 163 4.27 6.50 1.24
CA ILE A 163 5.52 7.27 1.31
C ILE A 163 5.95 7.62 -0.11
N PHE A 164 6.31 8.88 -0.34
CA PHE A 164 6.73 9.39 -1.65
C PHE A 164 8.22 9.76 -1.71
N ALA A 165 8.97 9.57 -0.63
CA ALA A 165 10.35 10.02 -0.48
C ALA A 165 11.25 8.93 0.11
N GLU A 166 12.37 8.66 -0.57
CA GLU A 166 13.31 7.59 -0.21
C GLU A 166 13.99 7.84 1.15
N GLU A 167 14.19 9.10 1.54
CA GLU A 167 14.78 9.46 2.84
C GLU A 167 13.90 9.01 4.01
N VAL A 168 12.58 9.00 3.84
CA VAL A 168 11.63 8.54 4.86
C VAL A 168 11.76 7.02 5.01
N VAL A 169 11.86 6.30 3.89
CA VAL A 169 12.07 4.85 3.88
C VAL A 169 13.41 4.49 4.50
N THR A 170 14.49 5.17 4.12
CA THR A 170 15.85 4.92 4.64
C THR A 170 15.95 5.14 6.16
N ALA A 171 15.18 6.09 6.69
CA ALA A 171 15.13 6.34 8.13
C ALA A 171 14.29 5.30 8.90
N THR A 172 13.42 4.55 8.22
CA THR A 172 12.40 3.69 8.83
C THR A 172 12.68 2.21 8.64
N PHE A 173 13.06 1.80 7.43
CA PHE A 173 13.26 0.40 7.09
C PHE A 173 14.61 -0.04 7.61
N ASP A 174 14.60 -0.94 8.59
CA ASP A 174 15.80 -1.48 9.21
C ASP A 174 16.15 -2.87 8.66
N SER A 175 17.13 -3.53 9.30
CA SER A 175 17.60 -4.86 8.90
C SER A 175 16.57 -6.00 9.08
N SER A 176 15.45 -5.75 9.76
CA SER A 176 14.37 -6.73 9.91
C SER A 176 13.53 -6.87 8.64
N LEU A 177 13.60 -5.91 7.72
CA LEU A 177 12.88 -5.94 6.44
C LEU A 177 13.81 -6.37 5.30
N ILE A 178 13.39 -7.37 4.53
CA ILE A 178 14.08 -7.80 3.31
C ILE A 178 13.29 -7.34 2.10
N ARG A 179 13.97 -6.65 1.19
CA ARG A 179 13.46 -6.31 -0.13
C ARG A 179 13.54 -7.52 -1.07
N GLN A 180 12.40 -7.97 -1.56
CA GLN A 180 12.27 -9.02 -2.56
C GLN A 180 11.77 -8.44 -3.88
N VAL A 181 12.38 -8.83 -4.98
CA VAL A 181 11.95 -8.47 -6.35
C VAL A 181 11.43 -9.71 -7.08
N PRO A 182 10.59 -9.55 -8.12
CA PRO A 182 10.11 -10.68 -8.91
C PRO A 182 11.28 -11.46 -9.53
N ASN A 183 11.22 -12.79 -9.49
CA ASN A 183 12.20 -13.62 -10.20
C ASN A 183 12.15 -13.32 -11.71
N ARG A 184 13.31 -13.02 -12.31
CA ARG A 184 13.44 -12.67 -13.73
C ARG A 184 12.97 -13.77 -14.70
N GLU A 185 12.88 -15.02 -14.26
CA GLU A 185 12.54 -16.17 -15.11
C GLU A 185 11.07 -16.19 -15.57
N ASP A 186 10.18 -15.43 -14.92
CA ASP A 186 8.77 -15.34 -15.32
C ASP A 186 8.53 -14.35 -16.48
N ALA A 187 9.52 -13.52 -16.84
CA ALA A 187 9.39 -12.52 -17.91
C ALA A 187 9.43 -13.12 -19.33
N ASN A 188 9.83 -14.39 -19.47
CA ASN A 188 9.93 -15.09 -20.76
C ASN A 188 8.81 -16.13 -20.97
N ARG A 189 7.78 -16.13 -20.12
CA ARG A 189 6.57 -16.95 -20.29
C ARG A 189 5.36 -16.03 -20.40
N SER A 190 5.25 -15.33 -21.51
CA SER A 190 4.06 -14.55 -21.92
C SER A 190 3.91 -14.65 -23.43
#